data_AF-A0A4Q0YLD0-F1
#
_entry.id   AF-A0A4Q0YLD0-F1
#
_cell.length_a   1.000
_cell.length_b   1.000
_cell.length_c   1.000
_cell.angle_alpha   90.00
_cell.angle_beta   90.00
_cell.angle_gamma   90.00
#
_symmetry.space_group_name_H-M   'P 1'
#
loop_
_entity.id
_entity.type
_entity.pdbx_description
1 polymer ?
#
loop_
_entity_poly.entity_id
_entity_poly.type
_entity_poly.pdbx_seq_one_letter_code
_entity_poly.pdbx_strand_id
1 'polypeptide(L)'
;MFVNGMSEFIANLVVGKLTLRRPLVFTFLCEGLLGIGVLLITSSFWLPIPELGLMAGAFVVGIAAATIDIPLLTVIQKNVAEHNVAKVISYWFTIGSAGGALGSLIFGLFFEFMPIESGSLMLGLGILFIGTVLLIWSSKTKQYVALPEY
;
A
#
# COMPACT_ATOMS: atom_id res chain seq x y z
N MET A 1 4.41 1.92 -14.10
CA MET A 1 3.80 3.27 -14.08
C MET A 1 2.38 3.30 -14.64
N PHE A 2 2.07 2.65 -15.77
CA PHE A 2 0.72 2.66 -16.36
C PHE A 2 -0.40 2.20 -15.41
N VAL A 3 -0.25 1.04 -14.77
CA VAL A 3 -1.30 0.51 -13.85
C VAL A 3 -1.50 1.41 -12.64
N ASN A 4 -0.42 1.95 -12.07
CA ASN A 4 -0.51 2.88 -10.96
C ASN A 4 -1.29 4.14 -11.37
N GLY A 5 -0.93 4.79 -12.48
CA GLY A 5 -1.63 6.00 -12.95
C GLY A 5 -3.11 5.77 -13.28
N MET A 6 -3.46 4.63 -13.89
CA MET A 6 -4.86 4.27 -14.13
C MET A 6 -5.61 4.00 -12.81
N SER A 7 -4.96 3.31 -11.87
CA SER A 7 -5.53 3.04 -10.55
C SER A 7 -5.71 4.31 -9.74
N GLU A 8 -4.77 5.26 -9.81
CA GLU A 8 -4.86 6.58 -9.19
C GLU A 8 -6.02 7.39 -9.77
N PHE A 9 -6.22 7.36 -11.10
CA PHE A 9 -7.36 8.02 -11.73
C PHE A 9 -8.70 7.45 -11.25
N ILE A 10 -8.83 6.11 -11.25
CA ILE A 10 -10.04 5.44 -10.77
C ILE A 10 -10.25 5.68 -9.27
N ALA A 11 -9.21 5.56 -8.47
CA ALA A 11 -9.27 5.78 -7.03
C ALA A 11 -9.67 7.22 -6.72
N ASN A 12 -9.17 8.24 -7.43
CA ASN A 12 -9.61 9.62 -7.23
C ASN A 12 -11.10 9.82 -7.58
N LEU A 13 -11.59 9.20 -8.67
CA LEU A 13 -13.02 9.25 -9.04
C LEU A 13 -13.93 8.57 -8.01
N VAL A 14 -13.47 7.44 -7.47
CA VAL A 14 -14.24 6.60 -6.55
C VAL A 14 -14.19 7.15 -5.12
N VAL A 15 -13.00 7.49 -4.62
CA VAL A 15 -12.78 8.03 -3.27
C VAL A 15 -13.44 9.40 -3.10
N GLY A 16 -13.50 10.21 -4.16
CA GLY A 16 -14.26 11.48 -4.15
C GLY A 16 -15.74 11.30 -3.78
N LYS A 17 -16.31 10.11 -4.06
CA LYS A 17 -17.72 9.77 -3.76
C LYS A 17 -17.88 8.86 -2.53
N LEU A 18 -16.81 8.24 -2.04
CA LEU A 18 -16.87 7.32 -0.90
C LEU A 18 -16.62 8.07 0.43
N THR A 19 -17.55 7.93 1.36
CA THR A 19 -17.33 8.31 2.75
C THR A 19 -16.58 7.18 3.46
N LEU A 20 -15.25 7.27 3.49
CA LEU A 20 -14.40 6.28 4.16
C LEU A 20 -14.59 6.36 5.68
N ARG A 21 -15.44 5.49 6.22
CA ARG A 21 -15.70 5.41 7.67
C ARG A 21 -14.52 4.83 8.47
N ARG A 22 -13.71 3.97 7.85
CA ARG A 22 -12.57 3.28 8.47
C ARG A 22 -11.34 3.31 7.56
N PRO A 23 -10.68 4.47 7.42
CA PRO A 23 -9.62 4.64 6.44
C PRO A 23 -8.41 3.72 6.70
N LEU A 24 -8.06 3.45 7.95
CA LEU A 24 -6.92 2.57 8.26
C LEU A 24 -7.17 1.10 7.90
N VAL A 25 -8.40 0.60 7.99
CA VAL A 25 -8.74 -0.75 7.52
C VAL A 25 -8.49 -0.86 6.03
N PHE A 26 -8.84 0.19 5.28
CA PHE A 26 -8.62 0.24 3.84
C PHE A 26 -7.13 0.31 3.49
N THR A 27 -6.36 1.13 4.22
CA THR A 27 -4.90 1.20 4.07
C THR A 27 -4.23 -0.15 4.32
N PHE A 28 -4.55 -0.85 5.41
CA PHE A 28 -3.91 -2.14 5.71
C PHE A 28 -4.40 -3.29 4.82
N LEU A 29 -5.59 -3.18 4.24
CA LEU A 29 -6.02 -4.11 3.20
C LEU A 29 -5.11 -4.02 1.97
N CYS A 30 -4.65 -2.81 1.63
CA CYS A 30 -3.73 -2.61 0.52
C CYS A 30 -2.32 -3.14 0.81
N GLU A 31 -1.86 -3.11 2.08
CA GLU A 31 -0.62 -3.80 2.48
C GLU A 31 -0.73 -5.32 2.25
N GLY A 32 -1.88 -5.90 2.57
CA GLY A 32 -2.16 -7.31 2.23
C GLY A 32 -2.12 -7.57 0.73
N LEU A 33 -2.74 -6.69 -0.08
CA LEU A 33 -2.68 -6.78 -1.54
C LEU A 33 -1.25 -6.64 -2.07
N LEU A 34 -0.43 -5.77 -1.47
CA LEU A 34 0.97 -5.59 -1.86
C LEU A 34 1.77 -6.88 -1.61
N GLY A 35 1.57 -7.53 -0.45
CA GLY A 35 2.14 -8.85 -0.16
C GLY A 35 1.72 -9.91 -1.18
N ILE A 36 0.44 -9.96 -1.55
CA ILE A 36 -0.08 -10.86 -2.60
C ILE A 36 0.58 -10.55 -3.95
N GLY A 37 0.70 -9.28 -4.31
CA GLY A 37 1.33 -8.86 -5.55
C GLY A 37 2.80 -9.28 -5.64
N VAL A 38 3.55 -9.16 -4.54
CA VAL A 38 4.93 -9.66 -4.45
C VAL A 38 4.97 -11.19 -4.57
N LEU A 39 4.07 -11.91 -3.90
CA LEU A 39 4.01 -13.38 -4.01
C LEU A 39 3.67 -13.84 -5.43
N LEU A 40 2.83 -13.10 -6.17
CA LEU A 40 2.55 -13.37 -7.57
C LEU A 40 3.80 -13.15 -8.43
N ILE A 41 4.56 -12.08 -8.18
CA ILE A 41 5.86 -11.85 -8.83
C ILE A 41 6.81 -13.00 -8.51
N THR A 42 6.95 -13.40 -7.24
CA THR A 42 7.81 -14.53 -6.87
C THR A 42 7.34 -15.83 -7.52
N SER A 43 6.03 -16.04 -7.66
CA SER A 43 5.53 -17.25 -8.30
C SER A 43 5.95 -17.40 -9.77
N SER A 44 6.36 -16.30 -10.43
CA SER A 44 6.87 -16.35 -11.81
C SER A 44 8.11 -17.22 -11.97
N PHE A 45 8.90 -17.44 -10.90
CA PHE A 45 10.08 -18.30 -10.96
C PHE A 45 9.75 -19.78 -11.18
N TRP A 46 8.52 -20.21 -10.86
CA TRP A 46 8.09 -21.61 -10.99
C TRP A 46 7.01 -21.82 -12.06
N LEU A 47 6.55 -20.75 -12.72
CA LEU A 47 5.53 -20.84 -13.75
C LEU A 47 6.15 -21.20 -15.11
N PRO A 48 5.45 -21.99 -15.95
CA PRO A 48 5.90 -22.28 -17.31
C PRO A 48 5.92 -21.03 -18.21
N ILE A 49 5.17 -19.99 -17.85
CA ILE A 49 5.14 -18.67 -18.52
C ILE A 49 5.36 -17.59 -17.45
N PRO A 50 6.62 -17.21 -17.16
CA PRO A 50 6.96 -16.27 -16.09
C PRO A 50 6.32 -14.88 -16.27
N GLU A 51 6.15 -14.44 -17.51
CA GLU A 51 5.62 -13.12 -17.86
C GLU A 51 4.22 -12.90 -17.28
N LEU A 52 3.42 -13.97 -17.19
CA LEU A 52 2.07 -13.91 -16.65
C LEU A 52 2.08 -13.58 -15.15
N GLY A 53 2.97 -14.22 -14.38
CA GLY A 53 3.13 -13.97 -12.95
C GLY A 53 3.65 -12.56 -12.67
N LEU A 54 4.63 -12.11 -13.47
CA LEU A 54 5.17 -10.75 -13.40
C LEU A 54 4.10 -9.70 -13.72
N MET A 55 3.32 -9.89 -14.78
CA MET A 55 2.25 -8.96 -15.16
C MET A 55 1.14 -8.92 -14.12
N ALA A 56 0.67 -10.08 -13.65
CA ALA A 56 -0.39 -10.15 -12.64
C ALA A 56 0.05 -9.51 -11.33
N GLY A 57 1.27 -9.82 -10.86
CA GLY A 57 1.81 -9.24 -9.64
C GLY A 57 2.06 -7.74 -9.75
N ALA A 58 2.66 -7.26 -10.85
CA ALA A 58 2.83 -5.83 -11.09
C ALA A 58 1.51 -5.07 -11.17
N PHE A 59 0.46 -5.71 -11.70
CA PHE A 59 -0.88 -5.14 -11.75
C PHE A 59 -1.46 -4.97 -10.33
N VAL A 60 -1.39 -6.02 -9.52
CA VAL A 60 -1.86 -6.00 -8.12
C VAL A 60 -1.08 -4.98 -7.28
N VAL A 61 0.25 -4.94 -7.40
CA VAL A 61 1.09 -3.94 -6.71
C VAL A 61 0.72 -2.52 -7.15
N GLY A 62 0.50 -2.30 -8.45
CA GLY A 62 0.10 -1.00 -8.99
C GLY A 62 -1.24 -0.51 -8.45
N ILE A 63 -2.22 -1.41 -8.28
CA ILE A 63 -3.50 -1.09 -7.63
C ILE A 63 -3.28 -0.78 -6.16
N ALA A 64 -2.56 -1.64 -5.44
CA ALA A 64 -2.32 -1.48 -4.00
C ALA A 64 -1.66 -0.14 -3.68
N ALA A 65 -0.64 0.26 -4.44
CA ALA A 65 0.08 1.51 -4.27
C ALA A 65 -0.85 2.74 -4.39
N ALA A 66 -1.57 2.88 -5.50
CA ALA A 66 -2.53 3.98 -5.71
C ALA A 66 -3.58 4.08 -4.61
N THR A 67 -3.99 2.92 -4.10
CA THR A 67 -5.12 2.78 -3.20
C THR A 67 -4.74 3.08 -1.74
N ILE A 68 -3.46 3.10 -1.39
CA ILE A 68 -2.98 3.51 -0.05
C ILE A 68 -3.03 5.04 0.10
N ASP A 69 -2.48 5.76 -0.88
CA ASP A 69 -2.22 7.20 -0.74
C ASP A 69 -3.48 8.05 -0.85
N ILE A 70 -4.33 7.78 -1.85
CA ILE A 70 -5.48 8.64 -2.16
C ILE A 70 -6.49 8.74 -1.00
N PRO A 71 -6.96 7.63 -0.40
CA PRO A 71 -7.80 7.65 0.80
C PRO A 71 -7.20 8.42 1.96
N LEU A 72 -5.91 8.21 2.23
CA LEU A 72 -5.25 8.78 3.38
C LEU A 72 -5.07 10.29 3.20
N LEU A 73 -4.64 10.73 2.02
CA LEU A 73 -4.55 12.15 1.68
C LEU A 73 -5.92 12.82 1.74
N THR A 74 -6.98 12.14 1.26
CA THR A 74 -8.36 12.64 1.37
C THR A 74 -8.79 12.81 2.82
N VAL A 75 -8.44 11.86 3.70
CA VAL A 75 -8.73 11.93 5.14
C VAL A 75 -7.96 13.06 5.81
N ILE A 76 -6.68 13.24 5.47
CA ILE A 76 -5.86 14.35 5.98
C ILE A 76 -6.50 15.69 5.57
N GLN A 77 -6.85 15.85 4.29
CA GLN A 77 -7.47 17.08 3.78
C GLN A 77 -8.82 17.38 4.42
N LYS A 78 -9.63 16.37 4.75
CA LYS A 78 -10.95 16.55 5.34
C LYS A 78 -10.95 16.76 6.86
N ASN A 79 -9.94 16.25 7.57
CA ASN A 79 -9.95 16.20 9.05
C ASN A 79 -8.89 17.07 9.72
N VAL A 80 -7.88 17.54 8.98
CA VAL A 80 -6.85 18.44 9.51
C VAL A 80 -7.27 19.88 9.24
N ALA A 81 -7.11 20.76 10.23
CA ALA A 81 -7.37 22.19 10.07
C ALA A 81 -6.55 22.76 8.91
N GLU A 82 -7.14 23.62 8.08
CA GLU A 82 -6.57 24.09 6.80
C GLU A 82 -5.11 24.58 6.92
N HIS A 83 -4.79 25.32 7.99
CA HIS A 83 -3.45 25.84 8.25
C HIS A 83 -2.38 24.77 8.50
N ASN A 84 -2.78 23.55 8.88
CA ASN A 84 -1.88 22.43 9.18
C ASN A 84 -1.84 21.36 8.08
N VAL A 85 -2.75 21.39 7.09
CA VAL A 85 -2.86 20.33 6.07
C VAL A 85 -1.53 20.12 5.34
N ALA A 86 -0.92 21.21 4.85
CA ALA A 86 0.36 21.14 4.14
C ALA A 86 1.50 20.55 5.01
N LYS A 87 1.51 20.88 6.31
CA LYS A 87 2.49 20.37 7.26
C LYS A 87 2.32 18.86 7.49
N VAL A 88 1.09 18.38 7.65
CA VAL A 88 0.81 16.96 7.84
C VAL A 88 1.13 16.15 6.59
N ILE A 89 0.77 16.65 5.41
CA ILE A 89 1.12 16.02 4.13
C ILE A 89 2.64 15.96 3.95
N SER A 90 3.37 17.03 4.30
CA SER A 90 4.83 17.05 4.24
C SER A 90 5.46 16.00 5.17
N TYR A 91 4.97 15.85 6.41
CA TYR A 91 5.44 14.80 7.30
C TYR A 91 5.13 13.40 6.76
N TRP A 92 3.94 13.18 6.20
CA TRP A 92 3.59 11.90 5.57
C TRP A 92 4.56 11.53 4.46
N PHE A 93 4.80 12.44 3.50
CA PHE A 93 5.74 12.18 2.40
C PHE A 93 7.18 12.03 2.88
N THR A 94 7.59 12.76 3.93
CA THR A 94 8.94 12.63 4.50
C THR A 94 9.12 11.26 5.13
N ILE A 95 8.16 10.80 5.94
CA ILE A 95 8.19 9.47 6.56
C ILE A 95 8.14 8.38 5.47
N GLY A 96 7.27 8.52 4.48
CA GLY A 96 7.16 7.59 3.35
C GLY A 96 8.45 7.50 2.55
N SER A 97 9.08 8.64 2.23
CA SER A 97 10.34 8.68 1.47
C SER A 97 11.51 8.12 2.28
N ALA A 98 11.60 8.46 3.57
CA ALA A 98 12.61 7.91 4.47
C ALA A 98 12.45 6.39 4.63
N GLY A 99 11.21 5.91 4.81
CA GLY A 99 10.88 4.50 4.88
C GLY A 99 11.21 3.76 3.58
N GLY A 100 10.87 4.34 2.42
CA GLY A 100 11.21 3.79 1.11
C GLY A 100 12.73 3.72 0.86
N ALA A 101 13.47 4.75 1.25
CA ALA A 101 14.93 4.77 1.14
C ALA A 101 15.59 3.74 2.06
N LEU A 102 15.17 3.67 3.33
CA LEU A 102 15.65 2.68 4.29
C LEU A 102 15.31 1.25 3.83
N GLY A 103 14.08 1.03 3.38
CA GLY A 103 13.65 -0.25 2.82
C GLY A 103 14.49 -0.66 1.62
N SER A 104 14.74 0.26 0.69
CA SER A 104 15.58 0.00 -0.49
C SER A 104 17.01 -0.38 -0.10
N LEU A 105 17.58 0.29 0.91
CA LEU A 105 18.92 -0.01 1.40
C LEU A 105 18.99 -1.37 2.10
N ILE A 106 18.03 -1.64 3.01
CA ILE A 106 17.95 -2.91 3.75
C ILE A 106 17.72 -4.07 2.78
N PHE A 107 16.78 -3.94 1.85
CA PHE A 107 16.47 -5.00 0.90
C PHE A 107 17.55 -5.16 -0.18
N GLY A 108 18.18 -4.07 -0.61
CA GLY A 108 19.34 -4.13 -1.49
C GLY A 108 20.47 -4.97 -0.89
N LEU A 109 20.80 -4.73 0.38
CA LEU A 109 21.78 -5.52 1.12
C LEU A 109 21.30 -6.97 1.34
N PHE A 110 20.02 -7.15 1.69
CA PHE A 110 19.44 -8.48 1.91
C PHE A 110 19.57 -9.39 0.67
N PHE A 111 19.28 -8.86 -0.52
CA PHE A 111 19.39 -9.61 -1.78
C PHE A 111 20.83 -9.86 -2.25
N GLU A 112 21.84 -9.25 -1.60
CA GLU A 112 23.24 -9.63 -1.82
C GLU A 112 23.56 -11.00 -1.19
N PHE A 113 22.90 -11.33 -0.08
CA PHE A 113 23.14 -12.57 0.68
C PHE A 113 22.07 -13.65 0.45
N MET A 114 20.93 -13.29 -0.14
CA MET A 114 19.80 -14.19 -0.37
C MET A 114 19.48 -14.29 -1.86
N PRO A 115 19.29 -15.51 -2.40
CA PRO A 115 18.75 -15.68 -3.75
C PRO A 115 17.43 -14.93 -3.93
N ILE A 116 17.23 -14.32 -5.09
CA ILE A 116 16.06 -13.49 -5.40
C ILE A 116 14.75 -14.28 -5.19
N GLU A 117 14.74 -15.56 -5.56
CA GLU A 117 13.58 -16.46 -5.41
C GLU A 117 13.16 -16.61 -3.94
N SER A 118 14.06 -17.07 -3.08
CA SER A 118 13.78 -17.26 -1.65
C SER A 118 13.58 -15.92 -0.92
N GLY A 119 14.36 -14.90 -1.27
CA GLY A 119 14.29 -13.59 -0.65
C GLY A 119 12.97 -12.87 -0.95
N SER A 120 12.51 -12.92 -2.19
CA SER A 120 11.22 -12.32 -2.58
C SER A 120 10.04 -13.09 -1.99
N LEU A 121 10.14 -14.42 -1.85
CA LEU A 121 9.13 -15.24 -1.18
C LEU A 121 9.00 -14.85 0.30
N MET A 122 10.13 -14.76 1.01
CA MET A 122 10.15 -14.34 2.41
C MET A 122 9.61 -12.93 2.60
N LEU A 123 9.97 -12.01 1.69
CA LEU A 123 9.50 -10.63 1.70
C LEU A 123 7.98 -10.56 1.48
N GLY A 124 7.45 -11.26 0.48
CA GLY A 124 6.02 -11.33 0.19
C GLY A 124 5.22 -11.90 1.36
N LEU A 125 5.69 -13.00 1.98
CA LEU A 125 5.08 -13.59 3.16
C LEU A 125 5.13 -12.65 4.37
N GLY A 126 6.27 -11.98 4.58
CA GLY A 126 6.45 -11.01 5.66
C GLY A 126 5.50 -9.83 5.56
N ILE A 127 5.39 -9.23 4.37
CA ILE A 127 4.44 -8.13 4.10
C ILE A 127 3.01 -8.61 4.30
N LEU A 128 2.65 -9.77 3.75
CA LEU A 128 1.30 -10.31 3.91
C LEU A 128 0.96 -10.57 5.38
N PHE A 129 1.90 -11.10 6.16
CA PHE A 129 1.73 -11.32 7.59
C PHE A 129 1.52 -10.00 8.33
N ILE A 130 2.41 -9.02 8.14
CA ILE A 130 2.31 -7.69 8.76
C ILE A 130 0.98 -7.02 8.37
N GLY A 131 0.64 -6.99 7.08
CA GLY A 131 -0.60 -6.44 6.58
C GLY A 131 -1.83 -7.09 7.20
N THR A 132 -1.83 -8.43 7.33
CA THR A 132 -2.94 -9.17 7.95
C THR A 132 -3.05 -8.86 9.45
N VAL A 133 -1.93 -8.80 10.18
CA VAL A 133 -1.92 -8.44 11.61
C VAL A 133 -2.46 -7.03 11.82
N LEU A 134 -2.02 -6.07 11.02
CA LEU A 134 -2.47 -4.68 11.08
C LEU A 134 -3.94 -4.52 10.65
N LEU A 135 -4.39 -5.31 9.67
CA LEU A 135 -5.78 -5.36 9.26
C LEU A 135 -6.68 -5.90 10.38
N ILE A 136 -6.27 -6.99 11.05
CA ILE A 136 -7.00 -7.54 12.20
C ILE A 136 -7.03 -6.51 13.34
N TRP A 137 -5.91 -5.88 13.65
CA TRP A 137 -5.83 -4.86 14.70
C TRP A 137 -6.72 -3.64 14.40
N SER A 138 -6.64 -3.10 13.19
CA SER A 138 -7.46 -1.95 12.77
C SER A 138 -8.95 -2.28 12.73
N SER A 139 -9.33 -3.51 12.37
CA SER A 139 -10.73 -3.96 12.35
C SER A 139 -11.36 -4.00 13.75
N LYS A 140 -10.57 -4.29 14.78
CA LYS A 140 -10.98 -4.33 16.19
C LYS A 140 -10.97 -2.95 16.85
N THR A 141 -10.22 -2.00 16.30
CA THR A 141 -10.12 -0.65 16.85
C THR A 141 -11.33 0.16 16.41
N LYS A 142 -12.09 0.72 17.36
CA LYS A 142 -13.20 1.64 17.06
C LYS A 142 -12.64 2.97 16.55
N GLN A 143 -12.39 3.04 15.25
CA GLN A 143 -11.97 4.26 14.58
C GLN A 143 -13.19 4.89 13.94
N TYR A 144 -13.72 5.91 14.60
CA TYR A 144 -14.78 6.75 14.05
C TYR A 144 -14.15 8.07 13.66
N VAL A 145 -14.13 8.36 12.36
CA VAL A 145 -13.98 9.72 11.88
C VAL A 145 -15.33 10.40 12.10
N ALA A 146 -15.35 11.49 12.87
CA ALA A 146 -16.56 12.28 13.05
C ALA A 146 -17.03 12.75 11.67
N LEU A 147 -18.25 12.38 11.29
CA LEU A 147 -18.84 12.91 10.06
C LEU A 147 -19.13 14.39 10.31
N PRO A 148 -18.76 15.31 9.39
CA PRO A 148 -19.37 16.63 9.42
C PRO A 148 -20.88 16.45 9.22
N GLU A 149 -21.65 16.91 10.20
CA GLU A 149 -23.10 17.03 10.06
C GLU A 149 -23.35 18.01 8.90
N TYR A 150 -23.99 17.51 7.84
CA TYR A 150 -24.51 18.33 6.75
C TYR A 150 -25.86 18.93 7.17
#